data_AF-A0A812K362-F1
#
_entry.id   AF-A0A812K362-F1
#
_cell.length_a   1.000
_cell.length_b   1.000
_cell.length_c   1.000
_cell.angle_alpha   90.00
_cell.angle_beta   90.00
_cell.angle_gamma   90.00
#
_symmetry.space_group_name_H-M   'P 1'
#
loop_
_entity.id
_entity.type
_entity.pdbx_description
1 polymer ?
#
loop_
_entity_poly.entity_id
_entity_poly.type
_entity_poly.pdbx_seq_one_letter_code
_entity_poly.pdbx_strand_id
1 'polypeptide(L)'
;ASFLRTAVDISSSCTGVYTAETAAAILERTLNLSGLLPFTVHLRSLRCFELDSRCRQAIVDNHRWINSWSDRTWVMPHVHGDLLLQVPAKARTSQGGLLHKAEVVKTAKVYKKQWCFTHQSYCSTARRSDVDFSGMPCQENSKANVRRRFLDGRFANVYAVWAEVHKRQCTPLVILENTPDIPLDQVIKLFEPDYRAYQIFLKPGDLGHVECEYLYDLYAVLEKIKQKISNNVRTTPGDYLVSTPAAKHLVNAEMARKRKLQHDADTTCAWYLLNEREQLLVEQLDRDYLARYQRLPASDPDLVYFLGDRYEFSRTWSAPSNSLPTFRRNTGKFLHRQSLTFLCPQDKLAALGWPMTLGTANEMGTTPFPALDPHRADEMAGNSMHLTCAAVVLMLGLACFGRQKQSARRASGFTCAAPLRCSEHP
;
A
#
# COMPACT_ATOMS: atom_id res chain seq x y z
N ALA A 1 2.39 24.06 1.70
CA ALA A 1 3.52 25.02 1.57
C ALA A 1 4.42 25.10 2.81
N SER A 2 4.00 25.68 3.96
CA SER A 2 4.91 25.92 5.10
C SER A 2 5.59 24.68 5.70
N PHE A 3 4.89 23.54 5.69
CA PHE A 3 5.41 22.24 6.15
C PHE A 3 6.54 21.69 5.25
N LEU A 4 6.40 21.85 3.93
CA LEU A 4 7.33 21.35 2.92
C LEU A 4 8.61 22.19 2.77
N ARG A 5 8.70 23.36 3.43
CA ARG A 5 9.92 24.19 3.44
C ARG A 5 11.05 23.59 4.26
N THR A 6 10.73 22.69 5.18
CA THR A 6 11.71 21.85 5.89
C THR A 6 11.65 20.45 5.31
N ALA A 7 12.76 19.72 5.44
CA ALA A 7 12.72 18.29 5.15
C ALA A 7 11.66 17.60 6.02
N VAL A 8 10.88 16.72 5.41
CA VAL A 8 9.84 15.93 6.08
C VAL A 8 10.38 14.53 6.29
N ASP A 9 10.60 14.14 7.55
CA ASP A 9 11.02 12.78 7.90
C ASP A 9 9.79 11.86 7.91
N ILE A 10 9.74 10.89 6.98
CA ILE A 10 8.67 9.90 6.83
C ILE A 10 9.06 8.61 7.53
N SER A 11 8.12 7.98 8.22
CA SER A 11 8.20 6.58 8.63
C SER A 11 7.12 5.74 7.97
N SER A 12 7.35 4.43 7.92
CA SER A 12 6.41 3.48 7.33
C SER A 12 6.56 2.11 7.98
N SER A 13 5.46 1.36 8.02
CA SER A 13 5.41 0.04 8.68
C SER A 13 4.68 -1.01 7.85
N CYS A 14 5.08 -2.26 8.07
CA CYS A 14 4.50 -3.48 7.50
C CYS A 14 4.44 -3.46 5.96
N THR A 15 3.25 -3.52 5.36
CA THR A 15 3.12 -3.61 3.90
C THR A 15 3.24 -2.26 3.21
N GLY A 16 3.05 -1.17 3.95
CA GLY A 16 3.17 0.18 3.41
C GLY A 16 4.60 0.61 3.12
N VAL A 17 5.62 -0.07 3.67
CA VAL A 17 7.01 0.43 3.73
C VAL A 17 7.51 0.97 2.40
N TYR A 18 7.64 0.09 1.42
CA TYR A 18 8.29 0.39 0.15
C TYR A 18 7.38 1.18 -0.82
N THR A 19 6.05 1.13 -0.62
CA THR A 19 5.10 1.94 -1.41
C THR A 19 5.06 3.38 -0.92
N ALA A 20 5.06 3.62 0.40
CA ALA A 20 5.08 4.97 0.98
C ALA A 20 6.35 5.74 0.58
N GLU A 21 7.50 5.07 0.58
CA GLU A 21 8.79 5.64 0.18
C GLU A 21 8.83 5.98 -1.31
N THR A 22 8.32 5.07 -2.14
CA THR A 22 8.20 5.31 -3.59
C THR A 22 7.24 6.46 -3.87
N ALA A 23 6.09 6.50 -3.20
CA ALA A 23 5.11 7.56 -3.32
C ALA A 23 5.70 8.92 -2.92
N ALA A 24 6.51 8.97 -1.86
CA ALA A 24 7.25 10.16 -1.45
C ALA A 24 8.30 10.58 -2.49
N ALA A 25 9.08 9.63 -3.03
CA ALA A 25 10.10 9.95 -4.03
C ALA A 25 9.52 10.50 -5.34
N ILE A 26 8.42 9.91 -5.81
CA ILE A 26 7.68 10.41 -6.98
C ILE A 26 7.08 11.78 -6.67
N LEU A 27 6.37 11.93 -5.54
CA LEU A 27 5.75 13.20 -5.15
C LEU A 27 6.77 14.33 -5.02
N GLU A 28 7.93 14.08 -4.42
CA GLU A 28 9.03 15.05 -4.36
C GLU A 28 9.47 15.49 -5.77
N ARG A 29 9.74 14.53 -6.65
CA ARG A 29 10.20 14.81 -8.02
C ARG A 29 9.14 15.57 -8.81
N THR A 30 7.87 15.14 -8.77
CA THR A 30 6.75 15.84 -9.42
C THR A 30 6.62 17.28 -8.90
N LEU A 31 6.65 17.50 -7.58
CA LEU A 31 6.56 18.85 -7.01
C LEU A 31 7.75 19.73 -7.44
N ASN A 32 8.97 19.19 -7.44
CA ASN A 32 10.18 19.92 -7.82
C ASN A 32 10.21 20.26 -9.31
N LEU A 33 9.82 19.33 -10.20
CA LEU A 33 9.75 19.56 -11.64
C LEU A 33 8.60 20.50 -12.05
N SER A 34 7.50 20.53 -11.29
CA SER A 34 6.34 21.37 -11.61
C SER A 34 6.58 22.87 -11.48
N GLY A 35 7.61 23.31 -10.75
CA GLY A 35 7.83 24.73 -10.42
C GLY A 35 6.76 25.38 -9.53
N LEU A 36 5.72 24.64 -9.10
CA LEU A 36 4.59 25.15 -8.31
C LEU A 36 4.98 25.69 -6.94
N LEU A 37 6.16 25.34 -6.43
CA LEU A 37 6.68 25.80 -5.15
C LEU A 37 7.98 26.60 -5.37
N PRO A 38 8.13 27.79 -4.75
CA PRO A 38 9.33 28.63 -4.89
C PRO A 38 10.51 28.12 -4.04
N PHE A 39 10.59 26.81 -3.80
CA PHE A 39 11.61 26.12 -3.02
C PHE A 39 11.58 24.63 -3.34
N THR A 40 12.73 23.97 -3.27
CA THR A 40 12.85 22.52 -3.42
C THR A 40 12.22 21.80 -2.23
N VAL A 41 11.35 20.83 -2.50
CA VAL A 41 10.79 19.90 -1.52
C VAL A 41 11.80 18.79 -1.25
N HIS A 42 11.92 18.39 0.02
CA HIS A 42 12.71 17.25 0.45
C HIS A 42 11.91 16.34 1.40
N LEU A 43 11.51 15.18 0.90
CA LEU A 43 10.92 14.10 1.67
C LEU A 43 12.02 13.07 1.97
N ARG A 44 12.06 12.49 3.17
CA ARG A 44 13.11 11.53 3.53
C ARG A 44 12.48 10.32 4.18
N SER A 45 12.72 9.12 3.66
CA SER A 45 12.44 7.94 4.48
C SER A 45 13.45 7.89 5.61
N LEU A 46 12.96 7.96 6.83
CA LEU A 46 13.78 7.90 8.02
C LEU A 46 13.98 6.46 8.48
N ARG A 47 12.90 5.68 8.48
CA ARG A 47 12.85 4.34 9.08
C ARG A 47 11.68 3.53 8.59
N CYS A 48 11.87 2.22 8.61
CA CYS A 48 10.88 1.22 8.27
C CYS A 48 10.72 0.25 9.42
N PHE A 49 9.53 -0.29 9.65
CA PHE A 49 9.32 -1.50 10.44
C PHE A 49 8.82 -2.62 9.54
N GLU A 50 9.63 -3.65 9.32
CA GLU A 50 9.23 -4.79 8.48
C GLU A 50 8.14 -5.64 9.16
N LEU A 51 7.31 -6.32 8.35
CA LEU A 51 6.41 -7.35 8.87
C LEU A 51 7.17 -8.68 9.07
N ASP A 52 8.04 -9.03 8.12
CA ASP A 52 8.93 -10.18 8.18
C ASP A 52 10.18 -9.95 7.30
N SER A 53 11.17 -10.83 7.40
CA SER A 53 12.48 -10.67 6.76
C SER A 53 12.47 -10.61 5.24
N ARG A 54 11.37 -11.02 4.57
CA ARG A 54 11.26 -10.98 3.10
C ARG A 54 11.05 -9.56 2.59
N CYS A 55 10.49 -8.67 3.41
CA CYS A 55 10.35 -7.25 3.09
C CYS A 55 11.71 -6.57 2.83
N ARG A 56 12.80 -7.02 3.48
CA ARG A 56 14.13 -6.36 3.41
C ARG A 56 14.63 -6.18 2.00
N GLN A 57 14.59 -7.24 1.20
CA GLN A 57 15.12 -7.19 -0.16
C GLN A 57 14.26 -6.25 -1.01
N ALA A 58 12.93 -6.33 -0.92
CA ALA A 58 12.01 -5.40 -1.58
C ALA A 58 12.30 -3.93 -1.24
N ILE A 59 12.53 -3.59 0.05
CA ILE A 59 12.94 -2.25 0.47
C ILE A 59 14.25 -1.83 -0.21
N VAL A 60 15.27 -2.70 -0.18
CA VAL A 60 16.60 -2.42 -0.75
C VAL A 60 16.54 -2.14 -2.25
N ASP A 61 15.79 -2.90 -3.05
CA ASP A 61 15.75 -2.63 -4.50
C ASP A 61 14.82 -1.49 -4.86
N ASN A 62 13.73 -1.26 -4.11
CA ASN A 62 12.92 -0.06 -4.30
C ASN A 62 13.78 1.19 -4.05
N HIS A 63 14.62 1.17 -3.00
CA HIS A 63 15.56 2.24 -2.71
C HIS A 63 16.65 2.40 -3.78
N ARG A 64 17.19 1.30 -4.30
CA ARG A 64 18.15 1.32 -5.43
C ARG A 64 17.52 1.89 -6.71
N TRP A 65 16.28 1.52 -7.00
CA TRP A 65 15.54 2.00 -8.16
C TRP A 65 15.15 3.48 -8.01
N ILE A 66 14.70 3.93 -6.84
CA ILE A 66 14.52 5.37 -6.54
C ILE A 66 15.83 6.13 -6.82
N ASN A 67 16.97 5.60 -6.37
CA ASN A 67 18.29 6.19 -6.62
C ASN A 67 18.77 6.10 -8.08
N SER A 68 18.15 5.31 -8.97
CA SER A 68 18.55 5.23 -10.38
C SER A 68 17.89 6.29 -11.27
N TRP A 69 16.85 6.97 -10.78
CA TRP A 69 16.14 8.03 -11.53
C TRP A 69 15.94 9.35 -10.79
N SER A 70 16.14 9.40 -9.47
CA SER A 70 16.02 10.66 -8.71
C SER A 70 17.29 11.50 -8.78
N ASP A 71 17.13 12.84 -8.77
CA ASP A 71 18.22 13.80 -8.96
C ASP A 71 19.16 13.94 -7.75
N ARG A 72 18.90 13.16 -6.69
CA ARG A 72 19.72 13.09 -5.48
C ARG A 72 19.74 11.68 -4.91
N THR A 73 20.84 11.31 -4.27
CA THR A 73 20.91 10.07 -3.50
C THR A 73 19.97 10.14 -2.28
N TRP A 74 18.97 9.28 -2.25
CA TRP A 74 18.23 8.97 -1.03
C TRP A 74 19.10 8.12 -0.11
N VAL A 75 19.13 8.48 1.18
CA VAL A 75 19.79 7.69 2.23
C VAL A 75 18.90 6.50 2.55
N MET A 76 19.49 5.29 2.61
CA MET A 76 18.75 4.09 2.98
C MET A 76 18.13 4.27 4.38
N PRO A 77 16.82 4.10 4.55
CA PRO A 77 16.17 4.27 5.85
C PRO A 77 16.68 3.27 6.89
N HIS A 78 16.44 3.54 8.17
CA HIS A 78 16.65 2.57 9.22
C HIS A 78 15.62 1.42 9.10
N VAL A 79 15.99 0.32 8.44
CA VAL A 79 15.15 -0.88 8.35
C VAL A 79 15.22 -1.65 9.66
N HIS A 80 14.19 -1.51 10.49
CA HIS A 80 14.03 -2.26 11.73
C HIS A 80 13.23 -3.55 11.51
N GLY A 81 13.42 -4.52 12.42
CA GLY A 81 12.66 -5.76 12.47
C GLY A 81 11.17 -5.58 12.81
N ASP A 82 10.49 -6.70 13.07
CA ASP A 82 9.09 -6.76 13.51
C ASP A 82 8.74 -5.67 14.53
N LEU A 83 7.71 -4.88 14.21
CA LEU A 83 7.22 -3.78 15.03
C LEU A 83 6.85 -4.22 16.46
N LEU A 84 6.40 -5.47 16.63
CA LEU A 84 6.10 -6.06 17.93
C LEU A 84 7.33 -6.19 18.85
N LEU A 85 8.55 -6.03 18.32
CA LEU A 85 9.78 -5.99 19.13
C LEU A 85 10.01 -4.62 19.80
N GLN A 86 9.19 -3.60 19.52
CA GLN A 86 9.23 -2.33 20.26
C GLN A 86 8.65 -2.42 21.68
N VAL A 87 8.03 -3.54 22.07
CA VAL A 87 7.52 -3.77 23.44
C VAL A 87 7.97 -5.11 24.02
N PRO A 88 8.08 -5.23 25.36
CA PRO A 88 8.37 -6.50 26.03
C PRO A 88 7.40 -7.62 25.63
N ALA A 89 7.88 -8.86 25.59
CA ALA A 89 7.07 -10.01 25.20
C ALA A 89 5.74 -10.13 25.98
N LYS A 90 5.77 -9.83 27.30
CA LYS A 90 4.61 -9.83 28.19
C LYS A 90 3.51 -8.81 27.83
N ALA A 91 3.81 -7.78 27.04
CA ALA A 91 2.83 -6.80 26.60
C ALA A 91 2.00 -7.26 25.40
N ARG A 92 2.39 -8.37 24.75
CA ARG A 92 1.79 -8.89 23.51
C ARG A 92 0.80 -10.00 23.82
N THR A 93 -0.22 -9.69 24.62
CA THR A 93 -1.18 -10.68 25.08
C THR A 93 -1.96 -11.32 23.92
N SER A 94 -2.24 -12.61 24.02
CA SER A 94 -3.14 -13.33 23.12
C SER A 94 -4.61 -13.24 23.54
N GLN A 95 -4.87 -12.76 24.77
CA GLN A 95 -6.21 -12.62 25.34
C GLN A 95 -6.82 -11.25 25.03
N GLY A 96 -8.15 -11.18 25.03
CA GLY A 96 -8.91 -9.96 24.81
C GLY A 96 -8.91 -9.44 23.37
N GLY A 97 -9.80 -8.47 23.11
CA GLY A 97 -9.87 -7.74 21.85
C GLY A 97 -8.83 -6.63 21.72
N LEU A 98 -8.91 -5.86 20.63
CA LEU A 98 -7.94 -4.80 20.32
C LEU A 98 -7.72 -3.80 21.47
N LEU A 99 -8.80 -3.26 22.04
CA LEU A 99 -8.70 -2.21 23.07
C LEU A 99 -8.09 -2.73 24.39
N HIS A 100 -8.32 -4.00 24.74
CA HIS A 100 -7.66 -4.62 25.89
C HIS A 100 -6.14 -4.75 25.65
N LYS A 101 -5.74 -5.23 24.47
CA LYS A 101 -4.34 -5.30 24.04
C LYS A 101 -3.68 -3.92 24.02
N ALA A 102 -4.42 -2.88 23.60
CA ALA A 102 -3.95 -1.50 23.60
C ALA A 102 -3.63 -0.98 25.01
N GLU A 103 -4.49 -1.19 26.02
CA GLU A 103 -4.19 -0.77 27.39
C GLU A 103 -3.01 -1.53 28.01
N VAL A 104 -2.84 -2.82 27.68
CA VAL A 104 -1.66 -3.61 28.06
C VAL A 104 -0.37 -3.06 27.41
N VAL A 105 -0.43 -2.63 26.15
CA VAL A 105 0.70 -2.03 25.42
C VAL A 105 1.02 -0.62 25.94
N LYS A 106 0.01 0.20 26.22
CA LYS A 106 0.11 1.57 26.74
C LYS A 106 0.83 1.64 28.09
N THR A 107 0.59 0.66 28.98
CA THR A 107 1.31 0.54 30.25
C THR A 107 2.72 -0.05 30.11
N ALA A 108 3.09 -0.57 28.94
CA ALA A 108 4.40 -1.18 28.71
C ALA A 108 5.51 -0.14 28.43
N LYS A 109 6.76 -0.57 28.65
CA LYS A 109 7.95 0.19 28.24
C LYS A 109 8.18 0.00 26.73
N VAL A 110 7.88 1.02 25.93
CA VAL A 110 8.31 1.06 24.52
C VAL A 110 9.85 1.23 24.48
N TYR A 111 10.52 0.35 23.74
CA TYR A 111 11.97 0.38 23.58
C TYR A 111 12.39 1.50 22.62
N LYS A 112 13.35 2.33 23.06
CA LYS A 112 13.91 3.44 22.27
C LYS A 112 14.99 3.01 21.25
N LYS A 113 15.34 1.73 21.20
CA LYS A 113 16.31 1.14 20.25
C LYS A 113 15.83 -0.23 19.78
N GLN A 114 16.14 -0.55 18.53
CA GLN A 114 15.89 -1.87 17.92
C GLN A 114 17.00 -2.17 16.92
N TRP A 115 17.28 -3.46 16.68
CA TRP A 115 18.21 -3.87 15.63
C TRP A 115 17.80 -3.27 14.28
N CYS A 116 18.76 -2.70 13.57
CA CYS A 116 18.60 -2.07 12.27
C CYS A 116 19.44 -2.82 11.25
N PHE A 117 18.82 -3.38 10.22
CA PHE A 117 19.49 -4.17 9.20
C PHE A 117 20.38 -3.31 8.29
N THR A 118 19.99 -2.05 8.04
CA THR A 118 20.79 -1.05 7.30
C THR A 118 22.17 -0.78 7.93
N HIS A 119 22.21 -0.67 9.26
CA HIS A 119 23.41 -0.27 10.01
C HIS A 119 24.05 -1.43 10.80
N GLN A 120 23.53 -2.65 10.65
CA GLN A 120 23.93 -3.87 11.37
C GLN A 120 24.16 -3.65 12.88
N SER A 121 23.27 -2.87 13.52
CA SER A 121 23.43 -2.41 14.90
C SER A 121 22.12 -1.96 15.54
N TYR A 122 22.09 -1.78 16.87
CA TYR A 122 20.92 -1.27 17.60
C TYR A 122 20.77 0.26 17.46
N CYS A 123 20.06 0.69 16.42
CA CYS A 123 19.75 2.09 16.15
C CYS A 123 18.56 2.60 16.99
N SER A 124 18.46 3.92 17.11
CA SER A 124 17.35 4.59 17.81
C SER A 124 16.04 4.47 17.04
N THR A 125 15.02 3.89 17.67
CA THR A 125 13.62 3.96 17.21
C THR A 125 12.92 5.21 17.74
N ALA A 126 13.54 5.99 18.62
CA ALA A 126 12.91 7.13 19.29
C ALA A 126 12.95 8.46 18.51
N ARG A 127 13.65 8.52 17.36
CA ARG A 127 13.63 9.73 16.51
C ARG A 127 12.21 9.97 15.99
N ARG A 128 11.76 11.23 16.04
CA ARG A 128 10.43 11.62 15.56
C ARG A 128 10.38 11.61 14.04
N SER A 129 9.29 11.09 13.47
CA SER A 129 8.88 11.36 12.08
C SER A 129 7.81 12.46 12.05
N ASP A 130 7.80 13.22 10.98
CA ASP A 130 6.78 14.24 10.67
C ASP A 130 5.52 13.60 10.08
N VAL A 131 5.66 12.49 9.36
CA VAL A 131 4.57 11.69 8.79
C VAL A 131 4.85 10.21 9.03
N ASP A 132 3.85 9.43 9.43
CA ASP A 132 3.84 7.98 9.23
C ASP A 132 2.87 7.60 8.13
N PHE A 133 3.27 6.69 7.24
CA PHE A 133 2.38 6.09 6.26
C PHE A 133 2.58 4.57 6.24
N SER A 134 1.61 3.87 6.82
CA SER A 134 1.67 2.43 7.05
C SER A 134 0.49 1.68 6.44
N GLY A 135 0.79 0.49 5.92
CA GLY A 135 -0.22 -0.52 5.52
C GLY A 135 -0.20 -1.62 6.56
N MET A 136 -1.25 -1.71 7.39
CA MET A 136 -1.30 -2.66 8.51
C MET A 136 -1.90 -4.01 8.08
N PRO A 137 -1.41 -5.14 8.64
CA PRO A 137 -1.96 -6.46 8.35
C PRO A 137 -3.48 -6.56 8.56
N CYS A 138 -4.22 -6.97 7.53
CA CYS A 138 -5.68 -7.03 7.52
C CYS A 138 -6.24 -8.42 7.18
N GLN A 139 -5.40 -9.46 7.13
CA GLN A 139 -5.81 -10.81 6.67
C GLN A 139 -6.95 -11.42 7.52
N GLU A 140 -7.09 -11.01 8.78
CA GLU A 140 -8.16 -11.46 9.69
C GLU A 140 -9.51 -10.75 9.45
N ASN A 141 -9.53 -9.66 8.67
CA ASN A 141 -10.73 -8.97 8.15
C ASN A 141 -11.22 -9.56 6.81
N SER A 142 -10.36 -10.30 6.10
CA SER A 142 -10.59 -10.70 4.70
C SER A 142 -11.87 -11.51 4.49
N LYS A 143 -12.64 -11.18 3.45
CA LYS A 143 -13.93 -11.84 3.17
C LYS A 143 -13.83 -13.36 2.97
N ALA A 144 -12.69 -13.85 2.45
CA ALA A 144 -12.41 -15.27 2.25
C ALA A 144 -12.07 -16.06 3.52
N ASN A 145 -11.75 -15.39 4.64
CA ASN A 145 -11.55 -16.08 5.91
C ASN A 145 -12.92 -16.39 6.54
N VAL A 146 -13.30 -17.67 6.60
CA VAL A 146 -14.55 -18.12 7.25
C VAL A 146 -14.51 -18.03 8.79
N ARG A 147 -13.34 -17.82 9.37
CA ARG A 147 -13.11 -17.61 10.81
C ARG A 147 -12.52 -16.22 11.05
N ARG A 148 -13.17 -15.16 10.55
CA ARG A 148 -12.72 -13.77 10.77
C ARG A 148 -12.69 -13.50 12.27
N ARG A 149 -11.57 -12.96 12.73
CA ARG A 149 -11.40 -12.42 14.08
C ARG A 149 -11.31 -10.90 14.07
N PHE A 150 -11.35 -10.30 12.89
CA PHE A 150 -11.14 -8.86 12.69
C PHE A 150 -9.94 -8.36 13.51
N LEU A 151 -10.17 -7.38 14.40
CA LEU A 151 -9.17 -6.78 15.28
C LEU A 151 -9.03 -7.50 16.63
N ASP A 152 -9.72 -8.62 16.87
CA ASP A 152 -9.51 -9.49 18.04
C ASP A 152 -8.44 -10.57 17.79
N GLY A 153 -7.99 -10.70 16.54
CA GLY A 153 -7.04 -11.69 16.09
C GLY A 153 -5.59 -11.50 16.55
N ARG A 154 -4.67 -12.18 15.87
CA ARG A 154 -3.22 -12.11 16.15
C ARG A 154 -2.63 -10.75 15.78
N PHE A 155 -3.16 -10.07 14.76
CA PHE A 155 -2.62 -8.80 14.29
C PHE A 155 -3.04 -7.60 15.16
N ALA A 156 -3.98 -7.78 16.07
CA ALA A 156 -4.41 -6.77 17.05
C ALA A 156 -3.24 -6.08 17.79
N ASN A 157 -2.24 -6.87 18.21
CA ASN A 157 -1.05 -6.35 18.89
C ASN A 157 -0.22 -5.43 17.99
N VAL A 158 -0.25 -5.60 16.66
CA VAL A 158 0.48 -4.76 15.72
C VAL A 158 -0.12 -3.36 15.69
N TYR A 159 -1.45 -3.24 15.58
CA TYR A 159 -2.15 -1.95 15.66
C TYR A 159 -1.94 -1.25 17.00
N ALA A 160 -2.02 -2.01 18.10
CA ALA A 160 -1.79 -1.48 19.46
C ALA A 160 -0.37 -0.90 19.63
N VAL A 161 0.66 -1.64 19.21
CA VAL A 161 2.07 -1.18 19.30
C VAL A 161 2.33 -0.02 18.35
N TRP A 162 1.82 -0.09 17.11
CA TRP A 162 1.92 1.00 16.14
C TRP A 162 1.35 2.32 16.68
N ALA A 163 0.12 2.31 17.17
CA ALA A 163 -0.53 3.51 17.71
C ALA A 163 0.24 4.08 18.91
N GLU A 164 0.63 3.25 19.87
CA GLU A 164 1.36 3.69 21.07
C GLU A 164 2.74 4.29 20.73
N VAL A 165 3.45 3.72 19.75
CA VAL A 165 4.72 4.27 19.24
C VAL A 165 4.52 5.68 18.67
N HIS A 166 3.50 5.89 17.84
CA HIS A 166 3.24 7.20 17.23
C HIS A 166 2.69 8.24 18.22
N LYS A 167 1.91 7.83 19.23
CA LYS A 167 1.49 8.70 20.35
C LYS A 167 2.70 9.20 21.13
N ARG A 168 3.59 8.30 21.56
CA ARG A 168 4.82 8.65 22.32
C ARG A 168 5.80 9.53 21.54
N GLN A 169 5.83 9.41 20.21
CA GLN A 169 6.67 10.23 19.33
C GLN A 169 5.99 11.53 18.90
N CYS A 170 4.71 11.69 19.21
CA CYS A 170 3.85 12.78 18.76
C CYS A 170 3.98 12.99 17.23
N THR A 171 3.86 11.92 16.44
CA THR A 171 3.94 11.96 14.98
C THR A 171 2.85 12.88 14.42
N PRO A 172 3.15 14.04 13.79
CA PRO A 172 2.14 15.04 13.42
C PRO A 172 1.00 14.54 12.53
N LEU A 173 1.31 13.62 11.60
CA LEU A 173 0.37 13.03 10.66
C LEU A 173 0.58 11.52 10.61
N VAL A 174 -0.48 10.76 10.81
CA VAL A 174 -0.46 9.29 10.73
C VAL A 174 -1.48 8.86 9.67
N ILE A 175 -1.00 8.15 8.65
CA ILE A 175 -1.80 7.66 7.52
C ILE A 175 -1.83 6.13 7.59
N LEU A 176 -3.04 5.57 7.65
CA LEU A 176 -3.27 4.14 7.59
C LEU A 176 -3.96 3.78 6.29
N GLU A 177 -3.33 2.93 5.48
CA GLU A 177 -4.00 2.22 4.40
C GLU A 177 -4.61 0.91 4.93
N ASN A 178 -5.83 0.63 4.49
CA ASN A 178 -6.49 -0.65 4.74
C ASN A 178 -7.69 -0.89 3.83
N THR A 179 -8.20 -2.13 3.87
CA THR A 179 -9.45 -2.50 3.22
C THR A 179 -10.67 -1.84 3.88
N PRO A 180 -11.73 -1.48 3.14
CA PRO A 180 -12.96 -0.92 3.70
C PRO A 180 -13.66 -1.74 4.80
N ASP A 181 -13.40 -3.05 4.87
CA ASP A 181 -13.98 -3.97 5.87
C ASP A 181 -13.30 -3.90 7.26
N ILE A 182 -12.36 -2.97 7.51
CA ILE A 182 -11.74 -2.80 8.83
C ILE A 182 -12.70 -2.11 9.83
N PRO A 183 -12.80 -2.58 11.09
CA PRO A 183 -13.51 -1.88 12.17
C PRO A 183 -12.78 -0.58 12.57
N LEU A 184 -12.97 0.47 11.76
CA LEU A 184 -12.22 1.72 11.89
C LEU A 184 -12.46 2.42 13.24
N ASP A 185 -13.65 2.29 13.83
CA ASP A 185 -13.98 2.89 15.12
C ASP A 185 -13.02 2.42 16.24
N GLN A 186 -12.63 1.15 16.23
CA GLN A 186 -11.68 0.59 17.19
C GLN A 186 -10.26 1.09 16.96
N VAL A 187 -9.88 1.31 15.69
CA VAL A 187 -8.57 1.86 15.33
C VAL A 187 -8.49 3.35 15.72
N ILE A 188 -9.55 4.13 15.51
CA ILE A 188 -9.64 5.53 15.92
C ILE A 188 -9.44 5.66 17.44
N LYS A 189 -10.15 4.82 18.23
CA LYS A 189 -10.02 4.77 19.70
C LYS A 189 -8.59 4.51 20.20
N LEU A 190 -7.70 3.91 19.40
CA LEU A 190 -6.28 3.77 19.76
C LEU A 190 -5.57 5.13 19.84
N PHE A 191 -5.92 6.05 18.94
CA PHE A 191 -5.29 7.37 18.82
C PHE A 191 -6.00 8.46 19.61
N GLU A 192 -7.24 8.24 20.06
CA GLU A 192 -7.93 9.15 20.96
C GLU A 192 -7.21 9.28 22.33
N PRO A 193 -7.30 10.45 23.00
CA PRO A 193 -7.88 11.71 22.51
C PRO A 193 -6.90 12.56 21.66
N ASP A 194 -5.69 12.05 21.39
CA ASP A 194 -4.56 12.85 20.90
C ASP A 194 -4.66 13.25 19.41
N TYR A 195 -5.45 12.53 18.62
CA TYR A 195 -5.60 12.75 17.18
C TYR A 195 -7.06 12.95 16.76
N ARG A 196 -7.25 13.65 15.62
CA ARG A 196 -8.49 13.66 14.87
C ARG A 196 -8.36 12.71 13.68
N ALA A 197 -9.31 11.81 13.52
CA ALA A 197 -9.34 10.86 12.41
C ALA A 197 -10.25 11.34 11.28
N TYR A 198 -9.88 10.99 10.05
CA TYR A 198 -10.65 11.23 8.83
C TYR A 198 -10.60 9.94 8.00
N GLN A 199 -11.75 9.50 7.47
CA GLN A 199 -11.82 8.34 6.59
C GLN A 199 -11.97 8.81 5.15
N ILE A 200 -11.12 8.31 4.25
CA ILE A 200 -11.22 8.57 2.82
C ILE A 200 -11.31 7.26 2.06
N PHE A 201 -12.16 7.22 1.03
CA PHE A 201 -12.28 6.08 0.13
C PHE A 201 -11.73 6.46 -1.25
N LEU A 202 -10.75 5.69 -1.68
CA LEU A 202 -9.99 5.89 -2.91
C LEU A 202 -9.87 4.57 -3.67
N LYS A 203 -10.17 4.62 -4.96
CA LYS A 203 -9.96 3.53 -5.92
C LYS A 203 -8.91 3.94 -6.95
N PRO A 204 -8.22 3.00 -7.62
CA PRO A 204 -7.31 3.33 -8.73
C PRO A 204 -7.95 4.19 -9.82
N GLY A 205 -9.18 3.86 -10.22
CA GLY A 205 -9.96 4.62 -11.21
C GLY A 205 -10.37 6.04 -10.75
N ASP A 206 -10.13 6.39 -9.49
CA ASP A 206 -10.32 7.75 -8.99
C ASP A 206 -9.10 8.66 -9.29
N LEU A 207 -7.91 8.14 -9.69
CA LEU A 207 -6.62 8.81 -9.41
C LEU A 207 -5.52 9.01 -10.51
N GLY A 208 -5.79 8.92 -11.81
CA GLY A 208 -4.87 9.42 -12.86
C GLY A 208 -4.76 10.96 -13.05
N HIS A 209 -3.93 11.67 -12.25
CA HIS A 209 -3.17 12.94 -12.57
C HIS A 209 -3.93 14.24 -13.06
N VAL A 210 -3.73 15.53 -12.66
CA VAL A 210 -2.87 16.32 -11.72
C VAL A 210 -3.57 17.68 -11.35
N GLU A 211 -3.07 18.44 -10.35
CA GLU A 211 -3.23 19.90 -10.08
C GLU A 211 -4.54 20.46 -9.47
N CYS A 212 -4.42 21.18 -8.33
CA CYS A 212 -5.51 21.75 -7.55
C CYS A 212 -5.12 23.04 -6.79
N GLU A 213 -5.99 24.06 -6.79
CA GLU A 213 -5.89 25.23 -5.91
C GLU A 213 -6.61 25.00 -4.55
N TYR A 214 -6.16 25.69 -3.49
CA TYR A 214 -6.47 25.37 -2.08
C TYR A 214 -7.50 26.28 -1.41
N LEU A 215 -8.36 25.69 -0.55
CA LEU A 215 -8.71 26.06 0.85
C LEU A 215 -10.04 25.40 1.28
N TYR A 216 -10.19 24.95 2.53
CA TYR A 216 -10.03 23.51 2.83
C TYR A 216 -11.36 22.81 3.15
N ASP A 217 -11.72 21.82 2.35
CA ASP A 217 -12.42 20.60 2.78
C ASP A 217 -11.65 19.42 2.16
N LEU A 218 -11.27 18.43 2.98
CA LEU A 218 -10.50 17.27 2.52
C LEU A 218 -11.26 16.50 1.43
N TYR A 219 -12.59 16.39 1.56
CA TYR A 219 -13.42 15.71 0.59
C TYR A 219 -13.56 16.54 -0.69
N ALA A 220 -13.83 17.85 -0.60
CA ALA A 220 -13.87 18.71 -1.79
C ALA A 220 -12.54 18.77 -2.57
N VAL A 221 -11.39 18.82 -1.89
CA VAL A 221 -10.07 18.75 -2.56
C VAL A 221 -9.88 17.38 -3.21
N LEU A 222 -10.26 16.30 -2.52
CA LEU A 222 -10.18 14.96 -3.08
C LEU A 222 -11.08 14.81 -4.32
N GLU A 223 -12.35 15.20 -4.27
CA GLU A 223 -13.28 15.06 -5.40
C GLU A 223 -12.88 15.94 -6.59
N LYS A 224 -12.31 17.15 -6.36
CA LYS A 224 -11.69 17.95 -7.43
C LYS A 224 -10.54 17.21 -8.12
N ILE A 225 -9.68 16.56 -7.33
CA ILE A 225 -8.63 15.69 -7.85
C ILE A 225 -9.28 14.57 -8.69
N LYS A 226 -10.25 13.80 -8.17
CA LYS A 226 -10.92 12.72 -8.92
C LYS A 226 -11.58 13.17 -10.22
N GLN A 227 -12.25 14.31 -10.23
CA GLN A 227 -12.95 14.82 -11.39
C GLN A 227 -11.98 15.21 -12.51
N LYS A 228 -10.93 15.99 -12.18
CA LYS A 228 -9.94 16.41 -13.17
C LYS A 228 -9.20 15.22 -13.79
N ILE A 229 -9.02 14.20 -12.98
CA ILE A 229 -8.37 12.94 -13.31
C ILE A 229 -9.18 12.07 -14.29
N SER A 230 -10.43 11.77 -13.93
CA SER A 230 -11.31 10.88 -14.72
C SER A 230 -11.71 11.48 -16.09
N ASN A 231 -11.53 12.78 -16.25
CA ASN A 231 -11.64 13.48 -17.52
C ASN A 231 -10.46 13.24 -18.49
N ASN A 232 -9.24 12.99 -17.97
CA ASN A 232 -8.02 12.88 -18.79
C ASN A 232 -7.54 11.43 -18.94
N VAL A 233 -7.74 10.59 -17.93
CA VAL A 233 -7.25 9.19 -17.92
C VAL A 233 -8.44 8.24 -17.79
N ARG A 234 -8.59 7.36 -18.78
CA ARG A 234 -9.58 6.27 -18.79
C ARG A 234 -8.88 4.95 -19.05
N THR A 235 -8.49 4.28 -17.97
CA THR A 235 -7.90 2.94 -18.02
C THR A 235 -8.96 1.87 -17.88
N THR A 236 -8.83 0.77 -18.60
CA THR A 236 -9.59 -0.46 -18.43
C THR A 236 -8.69 -1.60 -17.93
N PRO A 237 -9.24 -2.75 -17.49
CA PRO A 237 -8.43 -3.91 -17.08
C PRO A 237 -7.36 -4.36 -18.10
N GLY A 238 -7.63 -4.22 -19.40
CA GLY A 238 -6.72 -4.57 -20.49
C GLY A 238 -5.43 -3.75 -20.53
N ASP A 239 -5.48 -2.46 -20.16
CA ASP A 239 -4.31 -1.55 -20.19
C ASP A 239 -3.19 -1.98 -19.23
N TYR A 240 -3.53 -2.76 -18.21
CA TYR A 240 -2.58 -3.25 -17.22
C TYR A 240 -1.93 -4.59 -17.63
N LEU A 241 -2.30 -5.20 -18.76
CA LEU A 241 -1.81 -6.52 -19.21
C LEU A 241 -0.46 -6.41 -19.95
N VAL A 242 0.49 -5.73 -19.32
CA VAL A 242 1.80 -5.31 -19.86
C VAL A 242 2.85 -6.42 -19.94
N SER A 243 2.57 -7.62 -19.43
CA SER A 243 3.58 -8.67 -19.29
C SER A 243 4.13 -9.20 -20.61
N THR A 244 5.46 -9.24 -20.70
CA THR A 244 6.19 -9.79 -21.85
C THR A 244 5.90 -11.29 -22.06
N PRO A 245 6.08 -11.83 -23.29
CA PRO A 245 5.98 -13.27 -23.53
C PRO A 245 6.90 -14.08 -22.60
N ALA A 246 8.15 -13.64 -22.40
CA ALA A 246 9.09 -14.29 -21.50
C ALA A 246 8.57 -14.39 -20.05
N ALA A 247 7.97 -13.31 -19.51
CA ALA A 247 7.34 -13.34 -18.19
C ALA A 247 6.16 -14.33 -18.13
N LYS A 248 5.34 -14.40 -19.18
CA LYS A 248 4.22 -15.35 -19.31
C LYS A 248 4.72 -16.81 -19.34
N HIS A 249 5.76 -17.13 -20.11
CA HIS A 249 6.38 -18.46 -20.11
C HIS A 249 7.00 -18.82 -18.75
N LEU A 250 7.64 -17.89 -18.03
CA LEU A 250 8.18 -18.15 -16.69
C LEU A 250 7.06 -18.52 -15.69
N VAL A 251 5.93 -17.80 -15.72
CA VAL A 251 4.76 -18.10 -14.87
C VAL A 251 4.12 -19.44 -15.26
N ASN A 252 4.03 -19.74 -16.56
CA ASN A 252 3.51 -21.02 -17.06
C ASN A 252 4.42 -22.20 -16.64
N ALA A 253 5.74 -22.08 -16.78
CA ALA A 253 6.71 -23.09 -16.37
C ALA A 253 6.69 -23.34 -14.86
N GLU A 254 6.57 -22.29 -14.05
CA GLU A 254 6.44 -22.42 -12.59
C GLU A 254 5.14 -23.16 -12.22
N MET A 255 4.04 -22.87 -12.92
CA MET A 255 2.74 -23.50 -12.72
C MET A 255 2.72 -24.97 -13.17
N ALA A 256 3.30 -25.28 -14.34
CA ALA A 256 3.48 -26.64 -14.83
C ALA A 256 4.25 -27.49 -13.80
N ARG A 257 5.40 -26.98 -13.34
CA ARG A 257 6.23 -27.61 -12.29
C ARG A 257 5.44 -27.82 -10.99
N LYS A 258 4.70 -26.81 -10.51
CA LYS A 258 3.86 -26.92 -9.30
C LYS A 258 2.74 -27.95 -9.43
N ARG A 259 2.24 -28.19 -10.65
CA ARG A 259 1.16 -29.15 -10.95
C ARG A 259 1.65 -30.51 -11.45
N LYS A 260 2.97 -30.68 -11.62
CA LYS A 260 3.61 -31.87 -12.25
C LYS A 260 3.10 -32.13 -13.68
N LEU A 261 2.82 -31.06 -14.41
CA LEU A 261 2.44 -31.10 -15.83
C LEU A 261 3.67 -30.85 -16.71
N GLN A 262 3.64 -31.34 -17.94
CA GLN A 262 4.62 -30.95 -18.96
C GLN A 262 4.40 -29.47 -19.29
N HIS A 263 5.48 -28.69 -19.35
CA HIS A 263 5.43 -27.30 -19.80
C HIS A 263 5.54 -27.27 -21.32
N ASP A 264 4.53 -26.71 -21.98
CA ASP A 264 4.59 -26.30 -23.38
C ASP A 264 5.23 -24.92 -23.45
N ALA A 265 6.41 -24.85 -24.08
CA ALA A 265 7.19 -23.62 -24.25
C ALA A 265 6.76 -22.80 -25.48
N ASP A 266 6.02 -23.38 -26.41
CA ASP A 266 5.61 -22.74 -27.67
C ASP A 266 4.30 -21.94 -27.50
N THR A 267 3.63 -22.07 -26.34
CA THR A 267 2.38 -21.37 -26.04
C THR A 267 2.43 -20.53 -24.76
N THR A 268 1.77 -19.38 -24.79
CA THR A 268 1.45 -18.60 -23.57
C THR A 268 0.09 -18.97 -22.98
N CYS A 269 -0.74 -19.73 -23.70
CA CYS A 269 -2.06 -20.16 -23.24
C CYS A 269 -1.95 -21.02 -21.98
N ALA A 270 -2.63 -20.63 -20.90
CA ALA A 270 -2.62 -21.30 -19.62
C ALA A 270 -3.77 -22.32 -19.44
N TRP A 271 -4.58 -22.58 -20.46
CA TRP A 271 -5.73 -23.49 -20.37
C TRP A 271 -5.33 -24.91 -19.95
N TYR A 272 -4.25 -25.44 -20.55
CA TYR A 272 -3.69 -26.76 -20.22
C TYR A 272 -3.11 -26.83 -18.80
N LEU A 273 -2.85 -25.68 -18.17
CA LEU A 273 -2.36 -25.59 -16.79
C LEU A 273 -3.50 -25.54 -15.77
N LEU A 274 -4.75 -25.33 -16.18
CA LEU A 274 -5.91 -25.31 -15.29
C LEU A 274 -6.25 -26.72 -14.80
N ASN A 275 -6.78 -26.83 -13.58
CA ASN A 275 -7.38 -28.08 -13.09
C ASN A 275 -8.88 -28.08 -13.37
N GLU A 276 -9.51 -29.25 -13.30
CA GLU A 276 -10.95 -29.45 -13.59
C GLU A 276 -11.86 -28.42 -12.90
N ARG A 277 -11.59 -28.12 -11.62
CA ARG A 277 -12.33 -27.12 -10.83
C ARG A 277 -12.17 -25.69 -11.38
N GLU A 278 -10.98 -25.35 -11.86
CA GLU A 278 -10.70 -24.05 -12.48
C GLU A 278 -11.30 -23.94 -13.88
N GLN A 279 -11.27 -25.01 -14.67
CA GLN A 279 -11.92 -25.07 -15.98
C GLN A 279 -13.45 -24.92 -15.83
N LEU A 280 -14.06 -25.69 -14.93
CA LEU A 280 -15.48 -25.58 -14.59
C LEU A 280 -15.86 -24.17 -14.11
N LEU A 281 -15.01 -23.52 -13.29
CA LEU A 281 -15.23 -22.14 -12.87
C LEU A 281 -15.19 -21.16 -14.05
N VAL A 282 -14.26 -21.33 -15.01
CA VAL A 282 -14.24 -20.53 -16.24
C VAL A 282 -15.52 -20.73 -17.05
N GLU A 283 -16.00 -21.97 -17.22
CA GLU A 283 -17.25 -22.27 -17.94
C GLU A 283 -18.52 -21.75 -17.24
N GLN A 284 -18.52 -21.73 -15.91
CA GLN A 284 -19.62 -21.14 -15.12
C GLN A 284 -19.64 -19.61 -15.28
N LEU A 285 -18.48 -18.95 -15.20
CA LEU A 285 -18.34 -17.50 -15.41
C LEU A 285 -18.65 -17.11 -16.86
N ASP A 286 -18.18 -17.88 -17.85
CA ASP A 286 -18.47 -17.66 -19.27
C ASP A 286 -19.98 -17.66 -19.55
N ARG A 287 -20.73 -18.60 -18.94
CA ARG A 287 -22.19 -18.68 -19.06
C ARG A 287 -22.89 -17.50 -18.38
N ASP A 288 -22.47 -17.12 -17.17
CA ASP A 288 -23.03 -15.97 -16.43
C ASP A 288 -22.76 -14.65 -17.18
N TYR A 289 -21.59 -14.52 -17.82
CA TYR A 289 -21.26 -13.38 -18.68
C TYR A 289 -22.12 -13.36 -19.94
N LEU A 290 -22.20 -14.47 -20.68
CA LEU A 290 -23.01 -14.53 -21.90
C LEU A 290 -24.48 -14.24 -21.62
N ALA A 291 -25.05 -14.81 -20.55
CA ALA A 291 -26.42 -14.57 -20.14
C ALA A 291 -26.68 -13.10 -19.76
N ARG A 292 -25.73 -12.45 -19.06
CA ARG A 292 -25.87 -11.07 -18.59
C ARG A 292 -25.62 -10.01 -19.67
N TYR A 293 -24.60 -10.21 -20.51
CA TYR A 293 -24.09 -9.19 -21.43
C TYR A 293 -24.38 -9.49 -22.91
N GLN A 294 -24.97 -10.66 -23.22
CA GLN A 294 -25.34 -11.09 -24.59
C GLN A 294 -24.16 -10.99 -25.58
N ARG A 295 -22.95 -11.24 -25.07
CA ARG A 295 -21.67 -11.19 -25.78
C ARG A 295 -20.84 -12.42 -25.43
N LEU A 296 -20.00 -12.86 -26.37
CA LEU A 296 -19.04 -13.93 -26.12
C LEU A 296 -17.96 -13.45 -25.13
N PRO A 297 -17.67 -14.18 -24.04
CA PRO A 297 -16.63 -13.80 -23.06
C PRO A 297 -15.25 -13.63 -23.69
N ALA A 298 -14.94 -14.43 -24.73
CA ALA A 298 -13.67 -14.39 -25.44
C ALA A 298 -13.48 -13.13 -26.32
N SER A 299 -14.52 -12.31 -26.55
CA SER A 299 -14.39 -11.04 -27.29
C SER A 299 -14.28 -9.80 -26.39
N ASP A 300 -14.16 -10.00 -25.08
CA ASP A 300 -13.96 -8.92 -24.10
C ASP A 300 -12.49 -8.84 -23.65
N PRO A 301 -11.72 -7.81 -24.08
CA PRO A 301 -10.31 -7.63 -23.72
C PRO A 301 -10.11 -7.17 -22.26
N ASP A 302 -11.18 -6.81 -21.56
CA ASP A 302 -11.15 -6.37 -20.16
C ASP A 302 -11.53 -7.47 -19.18
N LEU A 303 -11.83 -8.68 -19.69
CA LEU A 303 -12.44 -9.74 -18.92
C LEU A 303 -11.39 -10.59 -18.18
N VAL A 304 -11.33 -10.42 -16.86
CA VAL A 304 -10.36 -11.08 -15.98
C VAL A 304 -11.08 -11.82 -14.85
N TYR A 305 -10.78 -13.11 -14.71
CA TYR A 305 -11.39 -14.01 -13.73
C TYR A 305 -10.42 -14.31 -12.58
N PHE A 306 -10.89 -14.24 -11.33
CA PHE A 306 -10.12 -14.73 -10.19
C PHE A 306 -10.44 -16.21 -9.90
N LEU A 307 -9.56 -17.10 -10.31
CA LEU A 307 -9.71 -18.55 -10.23
C LEU A 307 -9.59 -19.12 -8.80
N GLY A 308 -9.22 -18.30 -7.81
CA GLY A 308 -9.14 -18.73 -6.41
C GLY A 308 -10.50 -18.77 -5.68
N ASP A 309 -11.58 -18.36 -6.33
CA ASP A 309 -12.94 -18.43 -5.81
C ASP A 309 -13.60 -19.81 -6.04
N ARG A 310 -14.79 -19.99 -5.47
CA ARG A 310 -15.74 -21.07 -5.77
C ARG A 310 -17.07 -20.43 -6.16
N TYR A 311 -17.61 -20.77 -7.32
CA TYR A 311 -18.71 -20.05 -7.97
C TYR A 311 -19.96 -19.90 -7.07
N GLU A 312 -20.22 -20.90 -6.24
CA GLU A 312 -21.36 -20.97 -5.32
C GLU A 312 -21.24 -19.99 -4.13
N PHE A 313 -20.02 -19.56 -3.80
CA PHE A 313 -19.71 -18.75 -2.62
C PHE A 313 -19.18 -17.36 -2.97
N SER A 314 -18.41 -17.22 -4.06
CA SER A 314 -17.85 -15.96 -4.51
C SER A 314 -17.62 -15.95 -6.03
N ARG A 315 -17.89 -14.79 -6.65
CA ARG A 315 -17.67 -14.53 -8.08
C ARG A 315 -16.88 -13.22 -8.22
N THR A 316 -15.57 -13.28 -8.05
CA THR A 316 -14.68 -12.11 -8.18
C THR A 316 -14.06 -12.08 -9.57
N TRP A 317 -14.45 -11.10 -10.36
CA TRP A 317 -14.14 -10.99 -11.80
C TRP A 317 -14.43 -9.55 -12.25
N SER A 318 -13.87 -9.12 -13.38
CA SER A 318 -13.97 -7.71 -13.79
C SER A 318 -15.32 -7.29 -14.36
N ALA A 319 -16.08 -8.21 -14.95
CA ALA A 319 -17.32 -7.90 -15.68
C ALA A 319 -18.33 -7.00 -14.94
N PRO A 320 -18.63 -7.19 -13.63
CA PRO A 320 -19.65 -6.39 -12.94
C PRO A 320 -19.27 -4.92 -12.72
N SER A 321 -17.98 -4.57 -12.79
CA SER A 321 -17.49 -3.22 -12.43
C SER A 321 -16.46 -2.64 -13.39
N ASN A 322 -16.19 -3.30 -14.52
CA ASN A 322 -15.07 -3.02 -15.43
C ASN A 322 -13.76 -2.67 -14.70
N SER A 323 -13.38 -3.48 -13.71
CA SER A 323 -12.23 -3.22 -12.85
C SER A 323 -11.50 -4.52 -12.54
N LEU A 324 -10.17 -4.51 -12.42
CA LEU A 324 -9.44 -5.70 -12.00
C LEU A 324 -9.90 -6.18 -10.61
N PRO A 325 -10.06 -7.51 -10.40
CA PRO A 325 -10.46 -8.02 -9.10
C PRO A 325 -9.33 -7.79 -8.08
N THR A 326 -9.67 -7.34 -6.86
CA THR A 326 -8.68 -6.98 -5.82
C THR A 326 -7.68 -8.11 -5.57
N PHE A 327 -6.38 -7.81 -5.69
CA PHE A 327 -5.33 -8.79 -5.46
C PHE A 327 -5.35 -9.30 -4.01
N ARG A 328 -5.08 -10.61 -3.84
CA ARG A 328 -5.12 -11.32 -2.57
C ARG A 328 -3.79 -12.04 -2.36
N ARG A 329 -3.31 -12.14 -1.11
CA ARG A 329 -2.13 -12.96 -0.74
C ARG A 329 -2.33 -14.49 -0.92
N ASN A 330 -3.50 -14.95 -1.33
CA ASN A 330 -3.72 -16.38 -1.56
C ASN A 330 -3.17 -16.81 -2.92
N THR A 331 -2.98 -18.12 -3.10
CA THR A 331 -2.40 -18.72 -4.32
C THR A 331 -3.31 -18.67 -5.55
N GLY A 332 -4.46 -18.00 -5.46
CA GLY A 332 -5.44 -17.89 -6.54
C GLY A 332 -4.84 -17.18 -7.76
N LYS A 333 -5.11 -17.72 -8.95
CA LYS A 333 -4.66 -17.13 -10.20
C LYS A 333 -5.70 -16.20 -10.78
N PHE A 334 -5.23 -15.21 -11.52
CA PHE A 334 -6.06 -14.29 -12.29
C PHE A 334 -5.86 -14.68 -13.74
N LEU A 335 -6.93 -14.95 -14.47
CA LEU A 335 -6.90 -15.38 -15.86
C LEU A 335 -7.51 -14.28 -16.73
N HIS A 336 -6.76 -13.78 -17.70
CA HIS A 336 -7.33 -12.93 -18.74
C HIS A 336 -8.06 -13.82 -19.76
N ARG A 337 -9.36 -13.60 -19.96
CA ARG A 337 -10.24 -14.55 -20.63
C ARG A 337 -10.01 -14.62 -22.14
N GLN A 338 -9.73 -13.50 -22.81
CA GLN A 338 -9.51 -13.48 -24.26
C GLN A 338 -8.23 -14.23 -24.66
N SER A 339 -7.10 -13.97 -24.00
CA SER A 339 -5.82 -14.63 -24.32
C SER A 339 -5.62 -15.97 -23.60
N LEU A 340 -6.48 -16.32 -22.64
CA LEU A 340 -6.33 -17.44 -21.72
C LEU A 340 -4.97 -17.47 -21.00
N THR A 341 -4.35 -16.30 -20.76
CA THR A 341 -3.07 -16.18 -20.05
C THR A 341 -3.29 -15.83 -18.58
N PHE A 342 -2.47 -16.35 -17.68
CA PHE A 342 -2.43 -15.83 -16.31
C PHE A 342 -1.90 -14.39 -16.28
N LEU A 343 -2.47 -13.54 -15.43
CA LEU A 343 -1.83 -12.26 -15.09
C LEU A 343 -0.54 -12.56 -14.34
N CYS A 344 0.57 -12.06 -14.88
CA CYS A 344 1.88 -12.19 -14.27
C CYS A 344 2.07 -11.08 -13.22
N PRO A 345 3.11 -11.18 -12.37
CA PRO A 345 3.41 -10.16 -11.37
C PRO A 345 3.65 -8.75 -11.96
N GLN A 346 4.10 -8.66 -13.21
CA GLN A 346 4.24 -7.38 -13.93
C GLN A 346 2.87 -6.72 -14.17
N ASP A 347 1.84 -7.48 -14.61
CA ASP A 347 0.47 -6.96 -14.76
C ASP A 347 -0.09 -6.47 -13.42
N LYS A 348 0.16 -7.22 -12.35
CA LYS A 348 -0.30 -6.86 -11.00
C LYS A 348 0.34 -5.57 -10.49
N LEU A 349 1.64 -5.38 -10.74
CA LEU A 349 2.33 -4.15 -10.36
C LEU A 349 1.87 -2.96 -11.22
N ALA A 350 1.63 -3.15 -12.52
CA ALA A 350 1.04 -2.11 -13.38
C ALA A 350 -0.35 -1.68 -12.87
N ALA A 351 -1.20 -2.65 -12.53
CA ALA A 351 -2.51 -2.43 -11.91
C ALA A 351 -2.46 -1.83 -10.49
N LEU A 352 -1.27 -1.79 -9.87
CA LEU A 352 -0.99 -1.11 -8.60
C LEU A 352 -0.29 0.24 -8.82
N GLY A 353 -0.26 0.75 -10.05
CA GLY A 353 0.28 2.07 -10.41
C GLY A 353 1.81 2.12 -10.48
N TRP A 354 2.50 0.97 -10.56
CA TRP A 354 3.96 0.95 -10.75
C TRP A 354 4.33 1.19 -12.23
N PRO A 355 5.40 1.93 -12.53
CA PRO A 355 5.86 2.19 -13.89
C PRO A 355 6.50 0.94 -14.52
N MET A 356 5.67 0.03 -15.00
CA MET A 356 6.10 -1.27 -15.53
C MET A 356 6.55 -1.24 -16.99
N THR A 357 6.12 -0.24 -17.76
CA THR A 357 6.50 -0.05 -19.17
C THR A 357 7.39 1.17 -19.33
N LEU A 358 8.15 1.25 -20.43
CA LEU A 358 8.92 2.45 -20.77
C LEU A 358 8.04 3.68 -20.96
N GLY A 359 6.86 3.54 -21.57
CA GLY A 359 5.91 4.64 -21.73
C GLY A 359 5.45 5.18 -20.38
N THR A 360 4.90 4.32 -19.52
CA THR A 360 4.46 4.70 -18.17
C THR A 360 5.59 5.29 -17.33
N ALA A 361 6.81 4.72 -17.42
CA ALA A 361 7.96 5.23 -16.68
C ALA A 361 8.36 6.64 -17.11
N ASN A 362 8.40 6.90 -18.43
CA ASN A 362 8.72 8.21 -19.00
C ASN A 362 7.70 9.28 -18.58
N GLU A 363 6.40 8.98 -18.66
CA GLU A 363 5.32 9.89 -18.22
C GLU A 363 5.41 10.20 -16.71
N MET A 364 5.84 9.22 -15.91
CA MET A 364 6.10 9.42 -14.47
C MET A 364 7.46 10.09 -14.17
N GLY A 365 8.29 10.34 -15.19
CA GLY A 365 9.65 10.88 -15.04
C GLY A 365 10.64 9.93 -14.36
N THR A 366 10.41 8.61 -14.44
CA THR A 366 11.17 7.54 -13.77
C THR A 366 11.77 6.55 -14.78
N THR A 367 12.56 5.57 -14.32
CA THR A 367 12.90 4.39 -15.13
C THR A 367 11.93 3.24 -14.86
N PRO A 368 11.72 2.30 -15.81
CA PRO A 368 10.87 1.13 -15.58
C PRO A 368 11.24 0.35 -14.31
N PHE A 369 10.24 -0.11 -13.57
CA PHE A 369 10.46 -0.85 -12.33
C PHE A 369 11.01 -2.26 -12.62
N PRO A 370 12.15 -2.67 -12.02
CA PRO A 370 12.87 -3.90 -12.38
C PRO A 370 12.25 -5.19 -11.80
N ALA A 371 11.01 -5.48 -12.17
CA ALA A 371 10.27 -6.69 -11.78
C ALA A 371 10.51 -7.85 -12.76
N LEU A 372 11.77 -8.31 -12.84
CA LEU A 372 12.16 -9.49 -13.63
C LEU A 372 11.99 -10.82 -12.87
N ASP A 373 12.12 -10.79 -11.53
CA ASP A 373 11.84 -11.94 -10.66
C ASP A 373 10.33 -12.02 -10.36
N PRO A 374 9.61 -13.06 -10.85
CA PRO A 374 8.17 -13.19 -10.64
C PRO A 374 7.80 -13.40 -9.17
N HIS A 375 8.56 -14.19 -8.41
CA HIS A 375 8.25 -14.49 -7.01
C HIS A 375 8.28 -13.20 -6.19
N ARG A 376 9.35 -12.44 -6.35
CA ARG A 376 9.58 -11.18 -5.66
C ARG A 376 8.58 -10.09 -6.04
N ALA A 377 8.27 -9.96 -7.32
CA ALA A 377 7.27 -9.01 -7.80
C ALA A 377 5.86 -9.36 -7.27
N ASP A 378 5.54 -10.65 -7.10
CA ASP A 378 4.27 -11.11 -6.51
C ASP A 378 4.22 -10.83 -5.00
N GLU A 379 5.33 -10.99 -4.28
CA GLU A 379 5.43 -10.62 -2.86
C GLU A 379 5.20 -9.13 -2.63
N MET A 380 5.69 -8.27 -3.52
CA MET A 380 5.34 -6.85 -3.53
C MET A 380 3.85 -6.66 -3.85
N ALA A 381 3.38 -7.14 -5.00
CA ALA A 381 2.01 -6.92 -5.46
C ALA A 381 0.93 -7.38 -4.46
N GLY A 382 1.15 -8.51 -3.77
CA GLY A 382 0.24 -9.03 -2.75
C GLY A 382 0.17 -8.20 -1.45
N ASN A 383 0.94 -7.11 -1.35
CA ASN A 383 1.08 -6.25 -0.18
C ASN A 383 0.99 -4.75 -0.50
N SER A 384 1.26 -4.35 -1.74
CA SER A 384 1.36 -2.93 -2.09
C SER A 384 0.01 -2.22 -1.98
N MET A 385 0.06 -1.01 -1.45
CA MET A 385 -0.95 0.01 -1.74
C MET A 385 -0.87 0.38 -3.24
N HIS A 386 -1.95 0.87 -3.84
CA HIS A 386 -1.86 1.46 -5.18
C HIS A 386 -1.00 2.73 -5.12
N LEU A 387 0.06 2.80 -5.91
CA LEU A 387 1.15 3.77 -5.75
C LEU A 387 0.67 5.22 -5.90
N THR A 388 -0.18 5.49 -6.90
CA THR A 388 -0.79 6.82 -7.08
C THR A 388 -1.78 7.15 -5.96
N CYS A 389 -2.45 6.15 -5.37
CA CYS A 389 -3.29 6.38 -4.18
C CYS A 389 -2.42 6.85 -3.01
N ALA A 390 -1.30 6.18 -2.77
CA ALA A 390 -0.36 6.60 -1.74
C ALA A 390 0.18 8.02 -2.01
N ALA A 391 0.61 8.33 -3.23
CA ALA A 391 1.12 9.66 -3.58
C ALA A 391 0.07 10.77 -3.34
N VAL A 392 -1.19 10.56 -3.74
CA VAL A 392 -2.28 11.53 -3.55
C VAL A 392 -2.66 11.68 -2.08
N VAL A 393 -2.77 10.59 -1.31
CA VAL A 393 -3.08 10.68 0.13
C VAL A 393 -1.96 11.37 0.90
N LEU A 394 -0.70 11.07 0.58
CA LEU A 394 0.45 11.74 1.14
C LEU A 394 0.43 13.25 0.81
N MET A 395 0.17 13.61 -0.45
CA MET A 395 0.02 15.01 -0.88
C MET A 395 -1.10 15.75 -0.15
N LEU A 396 -2.29 15.14 -0.03
CA LEU A 396 -3.44 15.69 0.71
C LEU A 396 -3.07 15.94 2.18
N GLY A 397 -2.42 14.96 2.82
CA GLY A 397 -1.92 15.09 4.18
C GLY A 397 -0.90 16.22 4.34
N LEU A 398 0.12 16.25 3.49
CA LEU A 398 1.17 17.29 3.49
C LEU A 398 0.63 18.71 3.21
N ALA A 399 -0.48 18.82 2.49
CA ALA A 399 -1.19 20.08 2.28
C ALA A 399 -1.95 20.52 3.53
N CYS A 400 -2.86 19.68 4.02
CA CYS A 400 -3.73 19.97 5.17
C CYS A 400 -2.95 20.20 6.46
N PHE A 401 -1.88 19.45 6.70
CA PHE A 401 -1.05 19.53 7.90
C PHE A 401 0.10 20.54 7.77
N GLY A 402 -0.22 21.73 7.27
CA GLY A 402 0.67 22.88 7.38
C GLY A 402 1.04 23.18 8.84
N ARG A 403 2.33 23.46 9.14
CA ARG A 403 2.67 24.13 10.40
C ARG A 403 1.94 25.47 10.41
N GLN A 404 0.81 25.55 11.12
CA GLN A 404 0.26 26.84 11.56
C GLN A 404 1.37 27.53 12.33
N LYS A 405 1.79 28.72 11.87
CA LYS A 405 2.74 29.53 12.62
C LYS A 405 2.16 29.74 14.02
N GLN A 406 2.78 29.17 15.05
CA GLN A 406 2.35 29.33 16.45
C GLN A 406 2.51 30.78 16.98
N SER A 407 2.92 31.72 16.12
CA SER A 407 3.16 33.13 16.42
C SER A 407 1.92 33.96 16.78
N ALA A 408 0.72 33.37 16.82
CA ALA A 408 -0.52 34.07 17.17
C ALA A 408 -1.12 33.67 18.55
N ARG A 409 -0.75 32.52 19.14
CA ARG A 409 -1.39 32.00 20.37
C ARG A 409 -0.71 32.38 21.70
N ARG A 410 0.24 33.31 21.70
CA ARG A 410 0.74 33.95 22.95
C ARG A 410 -0.10 35.16 23.39
N ALA A 411 -1.07 35.61 22.59
CA ALA A 411 -1.88 36.80 22.88
C ALA A 411 -3.27 36.50 23.47
N SER A 412 -3.77 35.26 23.38
CA SER A 412 -5.04 34.84 23.97
C SER A 412 -4.81 33.66 24.93
N GLY A 413 -5.22 33.81 26.18
CA GLY A 413 -4.91 32.92 27.31
C GLY A 413 -5.52 31.51 27.25
N PHE A 414 -5.91 31.01 26.08
CA PHE A 414 -6.30 29.61 25.89
C PHE A 414 -5.07 28.73 25.78
N THR A 415 -4.63 28.20 26.92
CA THR A 415 -3.75 27.05 26.96
C THR A 415 -4.46 25.85 26.34
N CYS A 416 -4.17 25.56 25.06
CA CYS A 416 -4.08 24.15 24.68
C CYS A 416 -3.10 23.49 25.66
N ALA A 417 -3.46 22.31 26.17
CA ALA A 417 -2.59 21.55 27.05
C ALA A 417 -1.18 21.53 26.46
N ALA A 418 -0.19 21.91 27.26
CA ALA A 418 1.19 21.99 26.80
C ALA A 418 1.57 20.64 26.15
N PRO A 419 2.33 20.63 25.04
CA PRO A 419 2.89 19.38 24.56
C PRO A 419 3.62 18.74 25.74
N LEU A 420 3.19 17.53 26.12
CA LEU A 420 3.71 16.81 27.27
C LEU A 420 5.23 16.88 27.19
N ARG A 421 5.84 17.67 28.09
CA ARG A 421 7.29 17.63 28.26
C ARG A 421 7.56 16.20 28.69
N CYS A 422 8.21 15.42 27.82
CA CYS A 422 8.81 14.17 28.25
C CYS A 422 9.79 14.55 29.35
N SER A 423 9.40 14.32 30.61
CA SER A 423 10.30 14.49 31.73
C SER A 423 11.37 13.43 31.59
N GLU A 424 12.58 13.89 31.26
CA GLU A 424 13.79 13.15 31.55
C GLU A 424 13.93 13.14 33.08
N HIS A 425 13.36 12.12 33.70
CA HIS A 425 13.77 11.69 35.03
C HIS A 425 14.93 10.67 34.88
N PRO A 426 15.91 10.71 35.81
CA PRO A 426 17.14 9.92 35.73
C PRO A 426 16.91 8.40 35.79
#